data_AF-A0A381QA95-F1
#
_entry.id   AF-A0A381QA95-F1
#
_cell.length_a   1.000
_cell.length_b   1.000
_cell.length_c   1.000
_cell.angle_alpha   90.00
_cell.angle_beta   90.00
_cell.angle_gamma   90.00
#
_symmetry.space_group_name_H-M   'P 1'
#
loop_
_entity.id
_entity.type
_entity.pdbx_description
1 polymer ?
#
loop_
_entity_poly.entity_id
_entity_poly.type
_entity_poly.pdbx_seq_one_letter_code
_entity_poly.pdbx_strand_id
1 'polypeptide(L)' 'MTVAPTGQPTGDDEMASEQPLSRETFDRLAKMLGVDGDPAYLDELYSQTRGVFNGAKNIRNIDVTGAEPDMAFIPKTD' A
#
# COMPACT_ATOMS: atom_id res chain seq x y z
N MET A 1 -32.61 17.90 -21.41
CA MET A 1 -31.68 16.77 -21.61
C MET A 1 -30.59 16.90 -20.57
N THR A 2 -30.68 16.08 -19.54
CA THR A 2 -29.79 16.02 -18.38
C THR A 2 -28.51 15.30 -18.77
N VAL A 3 -27.38 16.00 -18.69
CA VAL A 3 -26.05 15.40 -18.89
C VAL A 3 -25.62 14.78 -17.57
N ALA A 4 -25.42 13.47 -17.55
CA ALA A 4 -24.87 12.77 -16.40
C ALA A 4 -23.39 13.14 -16.23
N PRO A 5 -22.89 13.39 -15.00
CA PRO A 5 -21.46 13.44 -14.77
C PRO A 5 -20.94 12.00 -14.80
N THR A 6 -20.24 11.65 -15.87
CA THR A 6 -19.37 10.48 -15.89
C THR A 6 -18.29 10.70 -14.85
N GLY A 7 -18.46 10.10 -13.67
CA GLY A 7 -17.40 9.96 -12.67
C GLY A 7 -16.27 9.17 -13.29
N GLN A 8 -15.25 9.88 -13.78
CA GLN A 8 -13.91 9.33 -13.94
C GLN A 8 -13.50 8.76 -12.58
N PRO A 9 -12.99 7.52 -12.52
CA PRO A 9 -12.25 7.11 -11.34
C PRO A 9 -10.99 7.96 -11.34
N THR A 10 -10.99 9.08 -10.60
CA THR A 10 -9.73 9.71 -10.24
C THR A 10 -9.01 8.67 -9.40
N GLY A 11 -7.76 8.36 -9.76
CA GLY A 11 -6.88 7.48 -8.99
C GLY A 11 -6.46 8.09 -7.65
N ASP A 12 -7.40 8.78 -7.01
CA ASP A 12 -7.34 9.32 -5.65
C ASP A 12 -7.92 8.29 -4.65
N ASP A 13 -8.09 7.03 -5.08
CA ASP A 13 -8.31 5.89 -4.18
C ASP A 13 -7.07 5.76 -3.28
N GLU A 14 -7.07 6.52 -2.19
CA GLU A 14 -6.17 6.47 -1.03
C GLU A 14 -4.78 5.90 -1.37
N MET A 15 -4.01 6.60 -2.21
CA MET A 15 -2.59 6.30 -2.42
C MET A 15 -1.86 6.50 -1.08
N ALA A 16 -1.82 5.43 -0.29
CA ALA A 16 -1.28 5.32 1.06
C ALA A 16 -1.64 6.49 1.98
N SER A 17 -2.61 6.30 2.86
CA SER A 17 -2.99 7.31 3.86
C SER A 17 -1.76 7.87 4.61
N GLU A 18 -1.75 9.18 4.91
CA GLU A 18 -0.71 9.81 5.75
C GLU A 18 -0.72 9.27 7.18
N GLN A 19 -1.83 8.63 7.55
CA GLN A 19 -2.08 7.96 8.80
C GLN A 19 -1.10 6.77 8.96
N PRO A 20 -0.54 6.55 10.16
CA PRO A 20 0.18 5.31 10.42
C PRO A 20 -0.73 4.10 10.18
N LEU A 21 -0.15 2.97 9.77
CA LEU A 21 -0.90 1.72 9.57
C LEU A 21 -1.69 1.37 10.84
N SER A 22 -3.02 1.39 10.72
CA SER A 22 -3.93 1.04 11.82
C SER A 22 -3.92 -0.48 12.04
N ARG A 23 -4.26 -0.91 13.26
CA ARG A 23 -4.40 -2.33 13.58
C ARG A 23 -5.48 -2.99 12.74
N GLU A 24 -6.63 -2.34 12.59
CA GLU A 24 -7.74 -2.86 11.79
C GLU A 24 -7.35 -3.07 10.32
N THR A 25 -6.64 -2.10 9.73
CA THR A 25 -6.13 -2.22 8.36
C THR A 25 -5.14 -3.37 8.23
N PHE A 26 -4.25 -3.54 9.21
CA PHE A 26 -3.32 -4.67 9.25
C PHE A 26 -4.06 -6.01 9.32
N ASP A 27 -5.02 -6.17 10.24
CA ASP A 27 -5.76 -7.42 10.42
C ASP A 27 -6.56 -7.78 9.15
N ARG A 28 -7.14 -6.77 8.49
CA ARG A 28 -7.82 -6.94 7.19
C ARG A 28 -6.86 -7.44 6.11
N LEU A 29 -5.68 -6.82 5.99
CA LEU A 29 -4.67 -7.20 5.00
C LEU A 29 -4.10 -8.59 5.27
N ALA A 30 -3.78 -8.91 6.52
CA ALA A 30 -3.30 -10.22 6.93
C ALA A 30 -4.32 -11.31 6.53
N LYS A 31 -5.59 -11.09 6.83
CA LYS A 31 -6.68 -12.00 6.41
C LYS A 31 -6.79 -12.13 4.89
N MET A 32 -6.70 -11.04 4.13
CA MET A 32 -6.76 -11.08 2.67
C MET A 32 -5.60 -11.84 2.03
N LEU A 33 -4.41 -11.78 2.64
CA LEU A 33 -3.20 -12.45 2.19
C LEU A 33 -3.07 -13.88 2.73
N GLY A 34 -4.01 -14.34 3.54
CA GLY A 34 -3.95 -15.66 4.17
C GLY A 34 -2.83 -15.78 5.20
N VAL A 35 -2.40 -14.67 5.80
CA VAL A 35 -1.43 -14.66 6.90
C VAL A 35 -2.17 -14.93 8.20
N ASP A 36 -1.90 -16.08 8.81
CA ASP A 36 -2.43 -16.51 10.11
C ASP A 36 -1.28 -16.97 11.05
N GLY A 37 -1.60 -17.23 12.32
CA GLY A 37 -0.62 -17.66 13.31
C GLY A 37 -1.03 -17.37 14.74
N ASP A 38 -0.09 -17.60 15.67
CA ASP A 38 -0.26 -17.23 17.08
C ASP A 38 -0.48 -15.70 17.20
N PRO A 39 -1.48 -15.24 17.98
CA PRO A 39 -1.73 -13.82 18.21
C PRO A 39 -0.49 -13.01 18.60
N ALA A 40 0.42 -13.58 19.40
CA ALA A 40 1.65 -12.90 19.80
C ALA A 40 2.57 -12.60 18.62
N TYR A 41 2.65 -13.52 17.64
CA TYR A 41 3.43 -13.30 16.42
C TYR A 41 2.76 -12.31 15.47
N LEU A 42 1.43 -12.28 15.42
CA LEU A 42 0.70 -11.28 14.63
C LEU A 42 0.87 -9.87 15.22
N ASP A 43 0.95 -9.74 16.54
CA ASP A 43 1.23 -8.46 17.21
C ASP A 43 2.66 -7.96 16.91
N GLU A 44 3.64 -8.86 16.92
CA GLU A 44 5.02 -8.53 16.52
C GLU A 44 5.07 -8.11 15.04
N LEU A 45 4.43 -8.88 14.15
CA LEU A 45 4.35 -8.57 12.73
C LEU A 45 3.70 -7.22 12.47
N TYR A 46 2.63 -6.86 13.21
CA TYR A 46 2.01 -5.54 13.15
C TYR A 46 3.02 -4.44 13.49
N SER A 47 3.77 -4.60 14.58
CA SER A 47 4.79 -3.63 15.01
C SER A 47 5.85 -3.40 13.94
N GLN A 48 6.38 -4.48 13.36
CA GLN A 48 7.39 -4.43 12.29
C GLN A 48 6.83 -3.77 11.02
N THR A 49 5.64 -4.19 10.58
CA THR A 49 4.99 -3.65 9.38
C THR A 49 4.71 -2.16 9.51
N ARG A 50 4.28 -1.72 10.69
CA ARG A 50 4.06 -0.29 10.99
C ARG A 50 5.36 0.51 10.91
N GLY A 51 6.49 -0.06 11.35
CA GLY A 51 7.82 0.54 11.20
C GLY A 51 8.18 0.79 9.74
N VAL A 52 8.01 -0.22 8.88
CA VAL A 52 8.27 -0.12 7.43
C VAL A 52 7.33 0.91 6.77
N PHE A 53 6.04 0.88 7.10
CA PHE A 53 5.05 1.81 6.57
C PHE A 53 5.40 3.27 6.89
N ASN A 54 5.88 3.53 8.10
CA ASN A 54 6.34 4.86 8.48
C ASN A 54 7.60 5.28 7.71
N GLY A 55 8.53 4.36 7.46
CA GLY A 55 9.73 4.62 6.67
C GLY A 55 9.43 4.94 5.20
N ALA A 56 8.39 4.32 4.64
CA ALA A 56 7.93 4.57 3.27
C ALA A 56 7.43 6.01 3.03
N LYS A 57 7.13 6.78 4.09
CA LYS A 57 6.80 8.21 3.95
C LYS A 57 7.90 9.01 3.26
N ASN A 58 9.16 8.63 3.44
CA ASN A 58 10.28 9.31 2.78
C ASN A 58 10.27 9.12 1.25
N ILE A 59 9.73 8.00 0.76
CA ILE A 59 9.61 7.72 -0.69
C ILE A 59 8.61 8.69 -1.34
N ARG A 60 7.59 9.16 -0.61
CA ARG A 60 6.59 10.10 -1.13
C ARG A 60 7.17 11.46 -1.51
N ASN A 61 8.31 11.84 -0.91
CA ASN A 61 8.96 13.11 -1.17
C ASN A 61 9.89 13.05 -2.39
N ILE A 62 9.99 11.90 -3.06
CA ILE A 62 10.77 11.76 -4.29
C ILE A 62 9.95 12.36 -5.43
N ASP A 63 10.48 13.40 -6.07
CA ASP A 63 9.91 13.93 -7.29
C ASP A 63 10.10 12.93 -8.43
N VAL A 64 8.98 12.43 -8.94
CA VAL A 64 8.92 11.48 -10.07
C VAL A 64 8.30 12.13 -11.31
N THR A 65 8.21 13.46 -11.35
CA THR A 65 7.62 14.18 -12.48
C THR A 65 8.36 13.86 -13.78
N GLY A 66 7.65 13.30 -14.75
CA GLY A 66 8.20 12.92 -16.05
C GLY A 66 8.98 11.60 -16.06
N ALA A 67 9.06 10.87 -14.93
CA ALA A 67 9.59 9.52 -14.90
C ALA A 67 8.51 8.50 -15.28
N GLU A 68 8.85 7.53 -16.12
CA GLU A 68 8.01 6.34 -16.34
C GLU A 68 8.39 5.26 -15.32
N PRO A 69 7.41 4.52 -14.76
CA PRO A 69 7.69 3.36 -13.93
C PRO A 69 8.52 2.35 -14.72
N ASP A 70 9.58 1.82 -14.09
CA ASP A 70 10.33 0.73 -14.68
C ASP A 70 9.46 -0.54 -14.66
N MET A 71 8.91 -0.89 -15.83
CA MET A 71 8.08 -2.08 -16.02
C MET A 71 8.90 -3.29 -16.46
N ALA A 72 10.24 -3.21 -16.51
CA ALA A 72 11.09 -4.30 -16.97
C ALA A 72 11.16 -5.42 -15.92
N PHE A 73 10.39 -6.48 -16.15
CA PHE A 73 10.61 -7.75 -15.46
C PHE A 73 11.78 -8.48 -16.14
N ILE A 74 12.94 -8.50 -15.50
CA ILE A 74 14.11 -9.28 -15.93
C ILE A 74 14.16 -10.55 -15.07
N PRO A 75 13.54 -11.68 -15.50
CA PRO A 75 13.68 -12.93 -14.78
C PRO A 75 15.14 -13.36 -14.79
N LYS A 76 15.63 -13.88 -13.66
CA LYS A 76 16.92 -14.55 -13.63
C LYS A 76 16.84 -15.78 -14.54
N THR A 77 17.68 -15.83 -15.56
CA THR A 77 17.96 -17.07 -16.29
C THR A 77 18.80 -17.99 -15.41
N ASP A 78 18.41 -19.27 -15.35
CA ASP A 78 19.24 -20.37 -14.82
C ASP A 78 20.53 -20.56 -15.63
#